data_AF-A0A3B3QGM8-F1
#
_entry.id   AF-A0A3B3QGM8-F1
#
_cell.length_a   1.000
_cell.length_b   1.000
_cell.length_c   1.000
_cell.angle_alpha   90.00
_cell.angle_beta   90.00
_cell.angle_gamma   90.00
#
_symmetry.space_group_name_H-M   'P 1'
#
loop_
_entity.id
_entity.type
_entity.pdbx_description
1 polymer ?
#
loop_
_entity_poly.entity_id
_entity_poly.type
_entity_poly.pdbx_seq_one_letter_code
_entity_poly.pdbx_strand_id
1 'polypeptide(L)'
;MDKVSHITLEPAVTPKSASSSHNLCITFYEDRNFGGRSYDCSSDCSDLSSYLSHCYSCRVHSGCFMLYDRPNYMGNQYFVKRGEYPDCMSMGMSDWFRSCRMIPMVNSLTVMRIYERENFGGQMMKMMDGSLPLMTDDCDSFMDRYRWSNCMSCHAMDGHWLMYEQPHYRGRMRYFWPGEYRSFDGMKFMSMRRIMDSWY
;
A
#
# COMPACT_ATOMS: atom_id res chain seq x y z
N MET A 1 -34.70 11.92 -52.84
CA MET A 1 -33.25 11.84 -52.53
C MET A 1 -33.09 12.46 -51.16
N ASP A 2 -33.36 11.67 -50.11
CA ASP A 2 -33.37 12.15 -48.73
C ASP A 2 -32.15 11.58 -48.01
N LYS A 3 -31.26 12.47 -47.57
CA LYS A 3 -30.05 12.11 -46.83
C LYS A 3 -30.42 11.77 -45.38
N VAL A 4 -30.20 10.52 -44.99
CA VAL A 4 -30.22 10.08 -43.59
C VAL A 4 -28.95 10.62 -42.91
N SER A 5 -29.11 11.48 -41.91
CA SER A 5 -28.02 11.93 -41.04
C SER A 5 -27.75 10.88 -39.97
N HIS A 6 -26.54 10.32 -39.97
CA HIS A 6 -26.04 9.44 -38.90
C HIS A 6 -25.91 10.24 -37.59
N ILE A 7 -26.65 9.83 -36.56
CA ILE A 7 -26.48 10.30 -35.19
C ILE A 7 -25.41 9.38 -34.54
N THR A 8 -24.22 9.91 -34.33
CA THR A 8 -23.20 9.23 -33.53
C THR A 8 -23.51 9.48 -32.06
N LEU A 9 -23.89 8.44 -31.32
CA LEU A 9 -24.04 8.51 -29.86
C LEU A 9 -22.62 8.58 -29.25
N GLU A 10 -22.26 9.72 -28.67
CA GLU A 10 -21.07 9.78 -27.80
C GLU A 10 -21.32 8.93 -26.54
N PRO A 11 -20.33 8.17 -26.05
CA PRO A 11 -20.48 7.43 -24.80
C PRO A 11 -20.63 8.41 -23.64
N ALA A 12 -21.69 8.22 -22.85
CA ALA A 12 -21.95 8.99 -21.64
C ALA A 12 -20.72 8.99 -20.73
N VAL A 13 -20.12 10.16 -20.53
CA VAL A 13 -19.10 10.38 -19.50
C VAL A 13 -19.82 10.21 -18.16
N THR A 14 -19.63 9.07 -17.51
CA THR A 14 -20.06 8.89 -16.13
C THR A 14 -19.30 9.87 -15.24
N PRO A 15 -19.97 10.59 -14.33
CA PRO A 15 -19.27 11.47 -13.42
C PRO A 15 -18.38 10.60 -12.54
N LYS A 16 -17.05 10.78 -12.63
CA LYS A 16 -16.11 10.27 -11.64
C LYS A 16 -16.58 10.82 -10.29
N SER A 17 -17.05 9.94 -9.42
CA SER A 17 -17.38 10.29 -8.04
C SER A 17 -16.16 10.98 -7.43
N ALA A 18 -16.32 12.23 -7.03
CA ALA A 18 -15.30 12.98 -6.31
C ALA A 18 -14.91 12.18 -5.07
N SER A 19 -13.71 11.60 -5.06
CA SER A 19 -13.12 11.07 -3.84
C SER A 19 -12.98 12.25 -2.87
N SER A 20 -13.60 12.17 -1.70
CA SER A 20 -13.38 13.13 -0.63
C SER A 20 -11.87 13.30 -0.45
N SER A 21 -11.36 14.47 -0.83
CA SER A 21 -9.96 14.81 -0.67
C SER A 21 -9.71 15.00 0.82
N HIS A 22 -9.52 13.89 1.54
CA HIS A 22 -8.85 13.97 2.83
C HIS A 22 -7.50 14.61 2.53
N ASN A 23 -7.23 15.78 3.11
CA ASN A 23 -5.91 16.41 3.00
C ASN A 23 -4.92 15.50 3.72
N LEU A 24 -4.29 14.58 2.98
CA LEU A 24 -3.28 13.65 3.49
C LEU A 24 -2.00 14.45 3.73
N CYS A 25 -1.38 14.26 4.90
CA CYS A 25 -0.26 15.09 5.31
C CYS A 25 0.68 14.34 6.24
N ILE A 26 1.97 14.42 5.94
CA ILE A 26 3.07 13.92 6.75
C ILE A 26 4.16 14.99 6.87
N THR A 27 4.66 15.21 8.07
CA THR A 27 5.84 16.05 8.33
C THR A 27 7.05 15.17 8.56
N PHE A 28 8.11 15.40 7.80
CA PHE A 28 9.42 14.80 7.98
C PHE A 28 10.30 15.74 8.80
N TYR A 29 11.17 15.18 9.63
CA TYR A 29 12.13 15.90 10.46
C TYR A 29 13.52 15.32 10.28
N GLU A 30 14.52 16.19 10.20
CA GLU A 30 15.92 15.78 10.06
C GLU A 30 16.33 14.86 11.22
N ASP A 31 16.13 15.31 12.45
CA ASP A 31 16.64 14.61 13.61
C ASP A 31 15.57 13.72 14.25
N ARG A 32 16.00 12.90 15.21
CA ARG A 32 15.10 12.11 16.06
C ARG A 32 14.28 13.02 16.97
N ASN A 33 13.18 12.50 17.48
CA ASN A 33 12.26 13.20 18.39
C ASN A 33 11.75 14.52 17.81
N PHE A 34 11.54 14.58 16.49
CA PHE A 34 10.97 15.74 15.78
C PHE A 34 11.83 17.02 15.86
N GLY A 35 13.16 16.84 15.90
CA GLY A 35 14.15 17.93 15.90
C GLY A 35 14.66 18.30 14.50
N GLY A 36 15.47 19.36 14.44
CA GLY A 36 16.10 19.84 13.21
C GLY A 36 15.12 20.55 12.27
N ARG A 37 15.47 20.64 10.98
CA ARG A 37 14.56 21.19 9.97
C ARG A 37 13.42 20.20 9.69
N SER A 38 12.29 20.73 9.25
CA SER A 38 11.12 19.94 8.90
C SER A 38 10.63 20.24 7.48
N TYR A 39 9.97 19.25 6.88
CA TYR A 39 9.34 19.36 5.57
C TYR A 39 7.96 18.71 5.60
N ASP A 40 6.93 19.48 5.27
CA ASP A 40 5.56 18.99 5.14
C ASP A 40 5.33 18.46 3.73
N CYS A 41 4.79 17.25 3.64
CA CYS A 41 4.54 16.56 2.38
C CYS A 41 3.08 16.11 2.33
N SER A 42 2.41 16.47 1.24
CA SER A 42 1.00 16.15 0.96
C SER A 42 0.81 15.48 -0.40
N SER A 43 1.88 14.93 -0.97
CA SER A 43 1.90 14.21 -2.25
C SER A 43 2.94 13.11 -2.23
N ASP A 44 3.03 12.33 -3.31
CA ASP A 44 4.19 11.48 -3.52
C ASP A 44 5.46 12.34 -3.62
N CYS A 45 6.57 11.85 -3.05
CA CYS A 45 7.88 12.48 -3.13
C CYS A 45 8.92 11.43 -3.52
N SER A 46 9.48 11.53 -4.73
CA SER A 46 10.49 10.58 -5.23
C SER A 46 11.87 10.79 -4.63
N ASP A 47 12.15 11.97 -4.06
CA ASP A 47 13.45 12.29 -3.45
C ASP A 47 13.33 13.36 -2.37
N LEU A 48 13.42 12.95 -1.10
CA LEU A 48 13.39 13.83 0.07
C LEU A 48 14.68 14.64 0.24
N SER A 49 15.78 14.23 -0.41
CA SER A 49 17.08 14.93 -0.31
C SER A 49 17.05 16.35 -0.90
N SER A 50 16.06 16.63 -1.75
CA SER A 50 15.79 17.97 -2.28
C SER A 50 15.27 18.96 -1.22
N TYR A 51 14.78 18.45 -0.09
CA TYR A 51 14.15 19.26 0.97
C TYR A 51 14.92 19.20 2.29
N LEU A 52 15.37 18.00 2.68
CA LEU A 52 16.08 17.73 3.94
C LEU A 52 17.40 17.00 3.65
N SER A 53 18.46 17.23 4.43
CA SER A 53 19.73 16.51 4.22
C SER A 53 19.66 15.05 4.67
N HIS A 54 18.80 14.78 5.65
CA HIS A 54 18.51 13.47 6.21
C HIS A 54 17.11 13.50 6.84
N CYS A 55 16.57 12.34 7.24
CA CYS A 55 15.25 12.27 7.86
C CYS A 55 15.12 11.08 8.83
N TYR A 56 15.24 11.33 10.13
CA TYR A 56 15.20 10.30 11.17
C TYR A 56 13.88 10.21 11.95
N SER A 57 12.97 11.16 11.81
CA SER A 57 11.64 11.08 12.42
C SER A 57 10.54 11.69 11.55
N CYS A 58 9.30 11.27 11.76
CA CYS A 58 8.16 11.82 11.03
C CYS A 58 6.87 11.81 11.85
N ARG A 59 5.94 12.71 11.51
CA ARG A 59 4.57 12.74 12.05
C ARG A 59 3.59 12.63 10.90
N VAL A 60 2.72 11.63 10.97
CA VAL A 60 1.62 11.48 10.01
C VAL A 60 0.39 12.12 10.62
N HIS A 61 -0.02 13.27 10.08
CA HIS A 61 -1.18 14.02 10.56
C HIS A 61 -2.49 13.41 10.07
N SER A 62 -2.48 12.87 8.85
CA SER A 62 -3.65 12.29 8.18
C SER A 62 -3.21 11.34 7.09
N GLY A 63 -3.86 10.19 7.00
CA GLY A 63 -3.62 9.23 5.94
C GLY A 63 -2.61 8.13 6.22
N CYS A 64 -2.32 7.38 5.16
CA CYS A 64 -1.33 6.30 5.14
C CYS A 64 -0.26 6.59 4.10
N PHE A 65 1.00 6.32 4.44
CA PHE A 65 2.14 6.52 3.56
C PHE A 65 3.03 5.29 3.55
N MET A 66 3.63 5.02 2.40
CA MET A 66 4.72 4.09 2.24
C MET A 66 6.03 4.87 2.14
N LEU A 67 6.93 4.69 3.10
CA LEU A 67 8.25 5.32 3.10
C LEU A 67 9.31 4.35 2.60
N TYR A 68 10.37 4.89 2.00
CA TYR A 68 11.44 4.13 1.39
C TYR A 68 12.80 4.69 1.79
N ASP A 69 13.78 3.82 1.98
CA ASP A 69 15.16 4.18 2.32
C ASP A 69 16.03 4.52 1.09
N ARG A 70 15.51 4.34 -0.14
CA ARG A 70 16.14 4.82 -1.39
C ARG A 70 15.23 5.79 -2.15
N PRO A 71 15.80 6.66 -3.00
CA PRO A 71 15.02 7.49 -3.90
C PRO A 71 14.21 6.65 -4.89
N ASN A 72 13.23 7.27 -5.54
CA ASN A 72 12.39 6.66 -6.57
C ASN A 72 11.59 5.43 -6.09
N TYR A 73 11.19 5.41 -4.82
CA TYR A 73 10.34 4.36 -4.22
C TYR A 73 11.00 2.98 -4.21
N MET A 74 12.32 2.95 -4.05
CA MET A 74 13.14 1.73 -4.07
C MET A 74 13.65 1.38 -2.68
N GLY A 75 14.13 0.14 -2.53
CA GLY A 75 14.76 -0.31 -1.29
C GLY A 75 13.77 -0.87 -0.28
N ASN A 76 14.08 -0.72 1.00
CA ASN A 76 13.23 -1.20 2.09
C ASN A 76 11.98 -0.33 2.22
N GLN A 77 10.87 -0.96 2.60
CA GLN A 77 9.55 -0.35 2.65
C GLN A 77 9.06 -0.24 4.09
N TYR A 78 8.54 0.93 4.46
CA TYR A 78 8.05 1.21 5.80
C TYR A 78 6.66 1.81 5.72
N PHE A 79 5.65 1.04 6.14
CA PHE A 79 4.29 1.52 6.24
C PHE A 79 4.12 2.40 7.49
N VAL A 80 3.66 3.64 7.29
CA VAL A 80 3.26 4.55 8.36
C VAL A 80 1.81 4.98 8.17
N LYS A 81 1.10 5.10 9.28
CA LYS A 81 -0.28 5.59 9.36
C LYS A 81 -0.31 6.78 10.31
N ARG A 82 -1.47 7.43 10.44
CA ARG A 82 -1.68 8.51 11.40
C ARG A 82 -1.04 8.20 12.76
N GLY A 83 -0.11 9.05 13.20
CA GLY A 83 0.68 8.82 14.40
C GLY A 83 2.04 9.52 14.40
N GLU A 84 2.79 9.30 15.48
CA GLU A 84 4.09 9.89 15.72
C GLU A 84 5.19 8.82 15.65
N TYR A 85 6.24 9.08 14.87
CA TYR A 85 7.37 8.19 14.67
C TYR A 85 8.67 8.91 15.03
N PRO A 86 9.03 8.96 16.34
CA PRO A 86 10.14 9.77 16.84
C PRO A 86 11.53 9.22 16.48
N ASP A 87 11.63 7.93 16.15
CA ASP A 87 12.88 7.30 15.73
C ASP A 87 12.61 6.23 14.68
N CYS A 88 13.07 6.48 13.46
CA CYS A 88 12.91 5.56 12.35
C CYS A 88 13.70 4.25 12.53
N MET A 89 14.74 4.22 13.37
CA MET A 89 15.48 2.99 13.70
C MET A 89 14.62 2.01 14.48
N SER A 90 13.63 2.49 15.25
CA SER A 90 12.67 1.63 15.95
C SER A 90 11.79 0.82 14.99
N MET A 91 11.70 1.26 13.73
CA MET A 91 11.01 0.56 12.65
C MET A 91 11.90 -0.45 11.92
N GLY A 92 13.11 -0.72 12.45
CA GLY A 92 14.08 -1.62 11.82
C GLY A 92 14.80 -1.01 10.62
N MET A 93 14.82 0.33 10.51
CA MET A 93 15.56 1.02 9.46
C MET A 93 17.03 1.23 9.84
N SER A 94 17.92 1.02 8.86
CA SER A 94 19.36 1.19 9.02
C SER A 94 19.90 2.54 8.55
N ASP A 95 19.12 3.28 7.74
CA ASP A 95 19.47 4.61 7.21
C ASP A 95 18.33 5.61 7.52
N TRP A 96 18.13 6.65 6.70
CA TRP A 96 17.04 7.63 6.77
C TRP A 96 16.08 7.55 5.55
N PHE A 97 14.89 8.15 5.67
CA PHE A 97 13.87 8.10 4.60
C PHE A 97 14.24 8.97 3.39
N ARG A 98 14.24 8.39 2.19
CA ARG A 98 14.62 9.09 0.95
C ARG A 98 13.48 9.30 -0.04
N SER A 99 12.39 8.55 0.04
CA SER A 99 11.19 8.80 -0.77
C SER A 99 9.93 8.31 -0.06
N CYS A 100 8.77 8.83 -0.46
CA CYS A 100 7.49 8.43 0.09
C CYS A 100 6.39 8.38 -0.98
N ARG A 101 5.47 7.42 -0.83
CA ARG A 101 4.21 7.37 -1.58
C ARG A 101 3.04 7.54 -0.63
N MET A 102 2.10 8.37 -1.04
CA MET A 102 0.78 8.41 -0.48
C MET A 102 0.03 7.16 -0.87
N ILE A 103 -0.69 6.56 0.09
CA ILE A 103 -1.61 5.48 -0.18
C ILE A 103 -3.00 6.10 -0.23
N PRO A 104 -3.67 6.09 -1.40
CA PRO A 104 -4.98 6.72 -1.52
C PRO A 104 -6.00 5.93 -0.71
N MET A 105 -6.93 6.65 -0.09
CA MET A 105 -8.11 6.03 0.52
C MET A 105 -8.99 5.48 -0.61
N VAL A 106 -9.28 4.19 -0.55
CA VAL A 106 -10.09 3.51 -1.56
C VAL A 106 -11.34 2.97 -0.88
N ASN A 107 -12.46 3.67 -1.09
CA ASN A 107 -13.78 3.29 -0.56
C ASN A 107 -14.47 2.19 -1.40
N SER A 108 -13.72 1.41 -2.19
CA SER A 108 -14.24 0.31 -3.02
C SER A 108 -13.95 -1.06 -2.41
N LEU A 109 -14.66 -2.07 -2.93
CA LEU A 109 -14.44 -3.46 -2.58
C LEU A 109 -12.98 -3.85 -2.85
N THR A 110 -12.24 -4.11 -1.79
CA THR A 110 -10.84 -4.53 -1.89
C THR A 110 -10.80 -6.02 -2.26
N VAL A 111 -10.16 -6.37 -3.38
CA VAL A 111 -10.15 -7.74 -3.90
C VAL A 111 -8.73 -8.16 -4.30
N MET A 112 -8.26 -9.26 -3.72
CA MET A 112 -6.97 -9.86 -4.06
C MET A 112 -7.11 -11.34 -4.34
N ARG A 113 -6.41 -11.83 -5.36
CA ARG A 113 -6.20 -13.26 -5.59
C ARG A 113 -4.76 -13.61 -5.23
N ILE A 114 -4.58 -14.62 -4.41
CA ILE A 114 -3.27 -15.17 -4.07
C ILE A 114 -3.14 -16.57 -4.65
N TYR A 115 -1.91 -16.93 -5.01
CA TYR A 115 -1.60 -18.19 -5.66
C TYR A 115 -0.43 -18.88 -4.97
N GLU A 116 -0.56 -20.19 -4.83
CA GLU A 116 0.46 -21.04 -4.23
C GLU A 116 1.78 -21.00 -5.02
N ARG A 117 1.73 -20.87 -6.35
CA ARG A 117 2.91 -20.85 -7.23
C ARG A 117 3.07 -19.53 -7.97
N GLU A 118 4.28 -19.34 -8.51
CA GLU A 118 4.57 -18.23 -9.43
C GLU A 118 3.70 -18.31 -10.70
N ASN A 119 3.62 -17.19 -11.42
CA ASN A 119 2.87 -17.05 -12.67
C ASN A 119 1.39 -17.47 -12.55
N PHE A 120 0.78 -17.20 -11.40
CA PHE A 120 -0.63 -17.53 -11.11
C PHE A 120 -0.93 -19.04 -11.16
N GLY A 121 0.08 -19.87 -10.90
CA GLY A 121 -0.06 -21.33 -10.88
C GLY A 121 -0.47 -21.89 -9.51
N GLY A 122 -0.82 -23.17 -9.49
CA GLY A 122 -1.20 -23.89 -8.28
C GLY A 122 -2.59 -23.54 -7.78
N GLN A 123 -2.85 -23.75 -6.50
CA GLN A 123 -4.13 -23.39 -5.89
C GLN A 123 -4.29 -21.86 -5.83
N MET A 124 -5.50 -21.37 -6.09
CA MET A 124 -5.86 -19.95 -5.96
C MET A 124 -6.79 -19.76 -4.76
N MET A 125 -6.58 -18.68 -3.99
CA MET A 125 -7.53 -18.18 -3.00
C MET A 125 -7.89 -16.73 -3.32
N LYS A 126 -9.18 -16.40 -3.22
CA LYS A 126 -9.70 -15.05 -3.46
C LYS A 126 -10.08 -14.44 -2.12
N MET A 127 -9.56 -13.26 -1.88
CA MET A 127 -9.77 -12.41 -0.71
C MET A 127 -10.63 -11.22 -1.15
N MET A 128 -11.73 -10.95 -0.46
CA MET A 128 -12.66 -9.87 -0.76
C MET A 128 -13.08 -9.13 0.52
N ASP A 129 -13.51 -7.88 0.36
CA ASP A 129 -14.10 -7.13 1.46
C ASP A 129 -15.45 -7.74 1.93
N GLY A 130 -15.57 -7.85 3.26
CA GLY A 130 -16.57 -8.60 4.00
C GLY A 130 -17.88 -7.84 4.18
N SER A 131 -18.50 -7.41 3.08
CA SER A 131 -19.92 -7.01 3.11
C SER A 131 -20.85 -8.15 3.60
N LEU A 132 -20.33 -9.36 3.78
CA LEU A 132 -20.90 -10.41 4.61
C LEU A 132 -20.04 -10.62 5.88
N PRO A 133 -20.65 -10.56 7.09
CA PRO A 133 -19.97 -10.53 8.40
C PRO A 133 -19.21 -11.81 8.81
N LEU A 134 -19.03 -12.77 7.89
CA LEU A 134 -18.29 -14.02 8.10
C LEU A 134 -17.00 -14.13 7.26
N MET A 135 -16.66 -13.12 6.44
CA MET A 135 -15.45 -13.11 5.60
C MET A 135 -14.69 -11.78 5.72
N THR A 136 -14.15 -11.50 6.90
CA THR A 136 -13.07 -10.50 7.02
C THR A 136 -11.76 -11.12 6.51
N ASP A 137 -11.38 -10.84 5.27
CA ASP A 137 -10.21 -11.44 4.60
C ASP A 137 -8.86 -10.79 4.91
N ASP A 138 -8.62 -10.45 6.17
CA ASP A 138 -7.24 -10.47 6.65
C ASP A 138 -6.84 -11.94 6.90
N CYS A 139 -5.58 -12.27 6.66
CA CYS A 139 -5.06 -13.61 6.85
C CYS A 139 -3.84 -13.56 7.76
N ASP A 140 -4.05 -13.94 9.02
CA ASP A 140 -2.99 -14.06 10.02
C ASP A 140 -1.97 -15.14 9.67
N SER A 141 -2.38 -16.19 8.96
CA SER A 141 -1.52 -17.33 8.62
C SER A 141 -2.06 -18.10 7.41
N PHE A 142 -1.33 -18.08 6.30
CA PHE A 142 -1.65 -18.90 5.12
C PHE A 142 -1.53 -20.39 5.42
N MET A 143 -0.66 -20.77 6.36
CA MET A 143 -0.49 -22.16 6.77
C MET A 143 -1.72 -22.66 7.53
N ASP A 144 -2.23 -21.90 8.48
CA ASP A 144 -3.38 -22.35 9.29
C ASP A 144 -4.67 -22.31 8.47
N ARG A 145 -4.84 -21.28 7.63
CA ARG A 145 -6.08 -21.06 6.86
C ARG A 145 -6.15 -21.90 5.58
N TYR A 146 -5.02 -22.04 4.87
CA TYR A 146 -4.98 -22.66 3.54
C TYR A 146 -4.02 -23.85 3.44
N ARG A 147 -3.28 -24.18 4.50
CA ARG A 147 -2.21 -25.18 4.50
C ARG A 147 -1.10 -24.88 3.48
N TRP A 148 -0.94 -23.61 3.13
CA TRP A 148 0.10 -23.16 2.24
C TRP A 148 1.36 -22.83 3.03
N SER A 149 2.47 -23.43 2.60
CA SER A 149 3.78 -23.08 3.15
C SER A 149 4.31 -21.77 2.59
N ASN A 150 3.83 -21.32 1.42
CA ASN A 150 4.22 -20.08 0.77
C ASN A 150 3.09 -19.57 -0.14
N CYS A 151 2.93 -18.25 -0.21
CA CYS A 151 2.28 -17.57 -1.33
C CYS A 151 3.38 -17.05 -2.27
N MET A 152 3.28 -17.33 -3.58
CA MET A 152 4.35 -17.03 -4.56
C MET A 152 3.93 -16.11 -5.72
N SER A 153 2.63 -15.88 -5.93
CA SER A 153 2.15 -14.81 -6.82
C SER A 153 0.80 -14.27 -6.37
N CYS A 154 0.46 -13.06 -6.78
CA CYS A 154 -0.84 -12.47 -6.49
C CYS A 154 -1.32 -11.51 -7.58
N HIS A 155 -2.63 -11.33 -7.63
CA HIS A 155 -3.30 -10.31 -8.44
C HIS A 155 -4.12 -9.45 -7.49
N ALA A 156 -3.63 -8.24 -7.21
CA ALA A 156 -4.38 -7.21 -6.53
C ALA A 156 -5.35 -6.60 -7.55
N MET A 157 -6.61 -7.03 -7.54
CA MET A 157 -7.61 -6.51 -8.48
C MET A 157 -8.01 -5.08 -8.08
N ASP A 158 -8.20 -4.87 -6.78
CA ASP A 158 -8.55 -3.58 -6.18
C ASP A 158 -8.05 -3.52 -4.73
N GLY A 159 -7.92 -2.31 -4.22
CA GLY A 159 -7.48 -1.98 -2.88
C GLY A 159 -5.97 -2.09 -2.66
N HIS A 160 -5.60 -1.83 -1.42
CA HIS A 160 -4.21 -1.68 -0.98
C HIS A 160 -3.89 -2.72 0.08
N TRP A 161 -2.83 -3.48 -0.14
CA TRP A 161 -2.53 -4.68 0.65
C TRP A 161 -1.11 -4.66 1.19
N LEU A 162 -0.95 -5.20 2.40
CA LEU A 162 0.34 -5.45 3.03
C LEU A 162 0.50 -6.95 3.23
N MET A 163 1.56 -7.54 2.69
CA MET A 163 1.92 -8.93 2.93
C MET A 163 3.22 -9.00 3.76
N TYR A 164 3.32 -10.02 4.61
CA TYR A 164 4.38 -10.17 5.60
C TYR A 164 5.03 -11.55 5.51
N GLU A 165 6.34 -11.60 5.74
CA GLU A 165 7.11 -12.85 5.67
C GLU A 165 6.74 -13.86 6.73
N GLN A 166 6.27 -13.41 7.89
CA GLN A 166 5.89 -14.27 9.00
C GLN A 166 4.38 -14.21 9.25
N PRO A 167 3.81 -15.24 9.90
CA PRO A 167 2.45 -15.17 10.42
C PRO A 167 2.24 -13.97 11.36
N HIS A 168 0.98 -13.57 11.52
CA HIS A 168 0.53 -12.50 12.42
C HIS A 168 1.18 -11.13 12.13
N TYR A 169 1.36 -10.80 10.85
CA TYR A 169 1.85 -9.51 10.36
C TYR A 169 3.26 -9.14 10.86
N ARG A 170 4.15 -10.13 10.93
CA ARG A 170 5.52 -9.98 11.43
C ARG A 170 6.58 -10.16 10.33
N GLY A 171 7.80 -9.75 10.63
CA GLY A 171 8.92 -9.82 9.68
C GLY A 171 8.86 -8.71 8.63
N ARG A 172 9.58 -8.89 7.51
CA ARG A 172 9.57 -7.89 6.45
C ARG A 172 8.20 -7.83 5.79
N MET A 173 7.82 -6.62 5.40
CA MET A 173 6.55 -6.30 4.78
C MET A 173 6.80 -5.83 3.35
N ARG A 174 5.88 -6.14 2.43
CA ARG A 174 5.82 -5.54 1.10
C ARG A 174 4.42 -5.02 0.82
N TYR A 175 4.37 -3.85 0.22
CA TYR A 175 3.14 -3.20 -0.21
C TYR A 175 2.76 -3.60 -1.63
N PHE A 176 1.48 -3.90 -1.83
CA PHE A 176 0.87 -4.27 -3.10
C PHE A 176 -0.29 -3.32 -3.39
N TRP A 177 -0.19 -2.64 -4.53
CA TRP A 177 -1.24 -1.81 -5.12
C TRP A 177 -1.94 -2.61 -6.22
N PRO A 178 -3.05 -2.12 -6.80
CA PRO A 178 -3.72 -2.83 -7.87
C PRO A 178 -2.77 -3.17 -9.04
N GLY A 179 -2.70 -4.45 -9.39
CA GLY A 179 -1.76 -4.98 -10.38
C GLY A 179 -1.55 -6.49 -10.32
N GLU A 180 -0.82 -6.97 -11.33
CA GLU A 180 -0.41 -8.37 -11.51
C GLU A 180 1.02 -8.58 -11.01
N TYR A 181 1.19 -9.44 -10.00
CA TYR A 181 2.48 -9.78 -9.41
C TYR A 181 2.76 -11.27 -9.61
N ARG A 182 3.54 -11.58 -10.66
CA ARG A 182 3.80 -12.97 -11.10
C ARG A 182 4.83 -13.71 -10.25
N SER A 183 5.68 -12.99 -9.54
CA SER A 183 6.65 -13.53 -8.58
C SER A 183 6.94 -12.46 -7.52
N PHE A 184 7.51 -12.89 -6.40
CA PHE A 184 7.91 -12.04 -5.29
C PHE A 184 9.44 -11.96 -5.13
N ASP A 185 10.20 -12.28 -6.18
CA ASP A 185 11.66 -12.17 -6.20
C ASP A 185 12.34 -13.00 -5.10
N GLY A 186 11.81 -14.21 -4.85
CA GLY A 186 12.27 -15.12 -3.80
C GLY A 186 11.76 -14.81 -2.39
N MET A 187 11.04 -13.71 -2.20
CA MET A 187 10.37 -13.40 -0.95
C MET A 187 9.14 -14.30 -0.77
N LYS A 188 8.93 -14.80 0.45
CA LYS A 188 7.83 -15.70 0.79
C LYS A 188 6.94 -15.01 1.80
N PHE A 189 5.65 -14.95 1.52
CA PHE A 189 4.68 -14.35 2.42
C PHE A 189 3.87 -15.41 3.14
N MET A 190 3.57 -15.15 4.41
CA MET A 190 2.86 -16.05 5.34
C MET A 190 1.63 -15.41 5.96
N SER A 191 1.52 -14.08 5.95
CA SER A 191 0.31 -13.37 6.35
C SER A 191 0.07 -12.14 5.47
N MET A 192 -1.17 -11.67 5.43
CA MET A 192 -1.56 -10.49 4.67
C MET A 192 -2.74 -9.77 5.31
N ARG A 193 -2.76 -8.45 5.20
CA ARG A 193 -3.89 -7.63 5.61
C ARG A 193 -4.11 -6.49 4.64
N ARG A 194 -5.33 -6.00 4.62
CA ARG A 194 -5.68 -4.79 3.87
C ARG A 194 -5.28 -3.53 4.64
N ILE A 195 -5.12 -2.43 3.93
CA ILE A 195 -5.03 -1.10 4.53
C ILE A 195 -6.46 -0.61 4.78
N MET A 196 -6.83 -0.47 6.06
CA MET A 196 -8.18 -0.16 6.49
C MET A 196 -8.48 1.34 6.46
N ASP A 197 -9.74 1.70 6.18
CA ASP A 197 -10.23 3.10 6.30
C ASP A 197 -10.00 3.68 7.69
N SER A 198 -10.08 2.86 8.74
CA SER A 198 -9.83 3.27 10.13
C SER A 198 -8.38 3.69 10.41
N TRP A 199 -7.47 3.57 9.45
CA TRP A 199 -6.07 3.97 9.59
C TRP A 199 -5.79 5.37 9.03
N TYR A 200 -6.75 6.01 8.37
CA TYR A 200 -6.64 7.35 7.78
C TYR A 200 -6.93 8.49 8.78
#